data_AF-A0A290MYZ4-F1
#
_entry.id   AF-A0A290MYZ4-F1
#
_cell.length_a   1.000
_cell.length_b   1.000
_cell.length_c   1.000
_cell.angle_alpha   90.00
_cell.angle_beta   90.00
_cell.angle_gamma   90.00
#
_symmetry.space_group_name_H-M   'P 1'
#
loop_
_entity.id
_entity.type
_entity.pdbx_description
1 polymer ?
#
loop_
_entity_poly.entity_id
_entity_poly.type
_entity_poly.pdbx_seq_one_letter_code
_entity_poly.pdbx_strand_id
1 'polypeptide(L)' 'MDGWYDGFGLYHGPNDSRFIVPKRIPMMGWTINVSHPFAPVFLVALGVLLGVAIVAQALA' A
#
# COMPACT_ATOMS: atom_id res chain seq x y z
N MET A 1 3.70 -16.92 4.97
CA MET A 1 3.29 -15.51 4.96
C MET A 1 2.47 -15.41 6.20
N ASP A 2 3.08 -14.85 7.24
CA ASP A 2 2.57 -14.98 8.60
C ASP A 2 1.85 -13.68 8.95
N GLY A 3 0.86 -13.36 8.11
CA GLY A 3 0.13 -12.09 8.10
C GLY A 3 -1.27 -12.26 7.55
N TRP A 4 -2.06 -11.20 7.58
CA TRP A 4 -3.47 -11.20 7.16
C TRP A 4 -3.78 -10.03 6.23
N TYR A 5 -4.88 -10.14 5.49
CA TYR A 5 -5.41 -9.03 4.70
C TYR A 5 -6.62 -8.43 5.41
N ASP A 6 -6.72 -7.11 5.47
CA ASP A 6 -7.92 -6.44 5.98
C ASP A 6 -9.02 -6.32 4.91
N GLY A 7 -10.15 -5.72 5.28
CA GLY A 7 -11.31 -5.53 4.38
C GLY A 7 -11.03 -4.61 3.19
N PHE A 8 -9.94 -3.84 3.21
CA PHE A 8 -9.47 -3.02 2.09
C PHE A 8 -8.41 -3.75 1.24
N GLY A 9 -8.08 -4.99 1.62
CA GLY A 9 -7.07 -5.81 0.96
C GLY A 9 -5.64 -5.34 1.22
N LEU A 10 -5.38 -4.64 2.32
CA LEU A 10 -4.01 -4.32 2.74
C LEU A 10 -3.43 -5.50 3.53
N TYR A 11 -2.18 -5.88 3.22
CA TYR A 11 -1.50 -6.96 3.94
C TYR A 11 -0.81 -6.43 5.19
N HIS A 12 -1.02 -7.12 6.32
CA HIS A 12 -0.43 -6.83 7.63
C HIS A 12 0.43 -8.02 8.06
N GLY A 13 1.75 -7.81 8.16
CA GLY A 13 2.69 -8.84 8.57
C GLY A 13 3.87 -8.24 9.33
N PRO A 14 3.77 -8.04 10.66
CA PRO A 14 4.84 -7.38 11.44
C PRO A 14 6.14 -8.19 11.47
N ASN A 15 6.05 -9.51 11.31
CA ASN A 15 7.22 -10.40 11.23
C ASN A 15 7.75 -10.58 9.79
N ASP A 16 7.05 -10.03 8.78
CA ASP A 16 7.46 -10.10 7.38
C ASP A 16 8.27 -8.85 7.02
N SER A 17 9.58 -9.01 6.88
CA SER A 17 10.50 -7.90 6.57
C SER A 17 10.36 -7.34 5.15
N ARG A 18 9.55 -7.96 4.28
CA ARG A 18 9.36 -7.50 2.91
C ARG A 18 8.38 -6.32 2.88
N PHE A 19 8.79 -5.25 2.24
CA PHE A 19 7.90 -4.12 1.94
C PHE A 19 6.90 -4.46 0.83
N ILE A 20 7.39 -5.07 -0.26
CA ILE A 20 6.56 -5.54 -1.37
C ILE A 20 6.34 -7.04 -1.23
N VAL A 21 5.08 -7.43 -1.11
CA VAL A 21 4.64 -8.81 -0.88
C VAL A 21 3.94 -9.32 -2.14
N PRO A 22 4.43 -10.42 -2.76
CA PRO A 22 3.80 -10.98 -3.95
C PRO A 22 2.37 -11.44 -3.67
N LYS A 23 1.40 -10.99 -4.47
CA LYS A 23 0.04 -11.54 -4.41
C LYS A 23 0.00 -12.89 -5.09
N ARG A 24 -0.47 -13.91 -4.36
CA ARG A 24 -0.80 -15.22 -4.97
C ARG A 24 -2.10 -15.15 -5.76
N ILE A 25 -3.08 -14.39 -5.26
CA ILE A 25 -4.39 -14.19 -5.88
C ILE A 25 -4.55 -12.68 -6.12
N PRO A 26 -4.73 -12.21 -7.37
CA PRO A 26 -4.79 -10.78 -7.69
C PRO A 26 -5.86 -9.98 -6.94
N MET A 27 -6.97 -10.65 -6.58
CA MET A 27 -8.11 -10.06 -5.88
C MET A 27 -7.85 -9.74 -4.39
N MET A 28 -6.76 -10.22 -3.79
CA MET A 28 -6.47 -9.96 -2.36
C MET A 28 -5.92 -8.55 -2.09
N GLY A 29 -6.23 -7.57 -2.93
CA GLY A 29 -5.88 -6.17 -2.68
C GLY A 29 -4.47 -5.76 -3.08
N TRP A 30 -3.73 -5.12 -2.17
CA TRP A 30 -2.47 -4.43 -2.44
C TRP A 30 -1.25 -5.35 -2.25
N THR A 31 -0.14 -5.01 -2.91
CA THR A 31 1.14 -5.73 -2.81
C THR A 31 2.08 -5.15 -1.75
N ILE A 32 1.58 -4.31 -0.83
CA ILE A 32 2.40 -3.67 0.20
C ILE A 32 2.10 -4.27 1.57
N ASN A 33 3.15 -4.49 2.36
CA ASN A 33 3.01 -4.78 3.79
C ASN A 33 2.87 -3.47 4.56
N VAL A 34 1.67 -3.17 5.06
CA VAL A 34 1.43 -1.93 5.81
C VAL A 34 1.98 -1.96 7.24
N SER A 35 2.44 -3.12 7.72
CA SER A 35 3.20 -3.23 8.97
C SER A 35 4.70 -2.95 8.81
N HIS A 36 5.18 -2.74 7.57
CA HIS A 36 6.59 -2.46 7.31
C HIS A 36 6.97 -1.02 7.77
N PRO A 37 8.17 -0.78 8.34
CA PRO A 37 8.57 0.55 8.80
C PRO A 37 8.51 1.68 7.76
N PHE A 38 8.68 1.35 6.48
CA PHE A 38 8.56 2.30 5.36
C PHE A 38 7.14 2.51 4.83
N ALA A 39 6.15 1.72 5.27
CA ALA A 39 4.79 1.83 4.76
C ALA A 39 4.16 3.20 5.01
N PRO A 40 4.30 3.85 6.18
CA PRO A 40 3.77 5.20 6.38
C PRO A 40 4.33 6.22 5.39
N VAL A 41 5.64 6.17 5.13
CA VAL A 41 6.30 7.08 4.18
C VAL A 41 5.77 6.86 2.77
N PHE A 42 5.64 5.60 2.34
CA PHE A 42 5.08 5.27 1.03
C PHE A 42 3.63 5.74 0.87
N LEU A 43 2.77 5.52 1.87
CA LEU A 43 1.37 5.92 1.83
C LEU A 43 1.20 7.44 1.77
N VAL A 44 2.02 8.19 2.52
CA VAL A 44 2.04 9.66 2.44
C VAL A 44 2.49 10.13 1.06
N ALA A 45 3.59 9.58 0.54
CA ALA A 45 4.09 9.94 -0.79
C ALA A 45 3.06 9.65 -1.89
N LEU A 46 2.39 8.49 -1.83
CA LEU A 46 1.32 8.13 -2.75
C LEU A 46 0.13 9.10 -2.64
N GLY A 47 -0.29 9.45 -1.42
CA GLY A 47 -1.35 10.41 -1.19
C GLY A 47 -1.04 11.79 -1.78
N VAL A 48 0.18 12.29 -1.59
CA VAL A 48 0.64 13.56 -2.17
C VAL A 48 0.63 13.52 -3.69
N LEU A 49 1.16 12.45 -4.30
CA LEU A 49 1.18 12.28 -5.76
C LEU A 49 -0.23 12.28 -6.34
N LEU A 50 -1.15 11.53 -5.74
CA LEU A 50 -2.55 11.50 -6.17
C LEU A 50 -3.23 12.87 -6.01
N GLY A 51 -2.98 13.56 -4.89
CA GLY A 51 -3.50 14.91 -4.66
C GLY A 51 -3.02 15.92 -5.70
N VAL A 52 -1.71 15.92 -5.99
CA VAL A 52 -1.12 16.79 -7.04
C VAL A 52 -1.71 16.46 -8.40
N ALA A 53 -1.85 15.17 -8.75
CA ALA A 53 -2.42 14.77 -10.03
C ALA A 53 -3.89 15.23 -10.18
N ILE A 54 -4.70 15.11 -9.12
CA ILE A 54 -6.08 15.58 -9.12
C ILE A 54 -6.16 17.10 -9.29
N VAL A 55 -5.34 17.86 -8.54
CA VAL A 55 -5.29 19.32 -8.66
C VAL A 55 -4.84 19.74 -10.06
N ALA A 56 -3.80 19.10 -10.59
CA ALA A 56 -3.30 19.38 -11.93
C ALA A 56 -4.38 19.13 -13.01
N GLN A 57 -5.12 18.02 -12.91
CA GLN A 57 -6.23 17.73 -13.82
C GLN A 57 -7.40 18.72 -13.68
N ALA A 58 -7.64 19.26 -12.47
CA ALA A 58 -8.70 20.25 -12.25
C ALA A 58 -8.34 21.65 -12.77
N LEU A 59 -7.05 21.94 -12.98
CA LEU A 59 -6.52 23.22 -13.46
C LEU A 59 -6.15 23.21 -14.95
N ALA A 60 -6.17 22.04 -15.60
CA ALA A 60 -5.93 21.84 -17.03
C ALA A 60 -7.22 22.01 -17.83
#